data_AF-A0A7X8RE14-F1
#
_entry.id   AF-A0A7X8RE14-F1
#
_cell.length_a   1.000
_cell.length_b   1.000
_cell.length_c   1.000
_cell.angle_alpha   90.00
_cell.angle_beta   90.00
_cell.angle_gamma   90.00
#
_symmetry.space_group_name_H-M   'P 1'
#
loop_
_entity.id
_entity.type
_entity.pdbx_description
1 polymer ?
#
loop_
_entity_poly.entity_id
_entity_poly.type
_entity_poly.pdbx_seq_one_letter_code
_entity_poly.pdbx_strand_id
1 'polypeptide(L)'
;IISNIEKLGVKDPKRKAIETCKSGLVCLVGMGLIYASLAYMGATSLGSVSRADNGGIIMSMVSEHYFGFIGKVLLAAIVTVACLKTAIGLITSCSQMFSEMFPKSMSYNKYAFLFTAISFIIANFGLNKIIQLSLPVLMFLYPLAIVLIILSLLAPIINKERHIYRSTILLTIIAATFDFCNALPATLKDSRIIKGIIDFAHKFLPGFDNGFGWIIPALVGFIIGIIIWRIQANADSYNI
;
A
#
# COMPACT_ATOMS: atom_id res chain seq x y z
N ILE A 1 12.62 11.39 -3.99
CA ILE A 1 13.39 11.78 -2.78
C ILE A 1 14.88 11.55 -2.99
N ILE A 2 15.35 10.31 -3.22
CA ILE A 2 16.77 9.99 -3.41
C ILE A 2 17.41 10.80 -4.54
N SER A 3 16.78 10.85 -5.72
CA SER A 3 17.28 11.67 -6.85
C SER A 3 17.33 13.18 -6.52
N ASN A 4 16.43 13.69 -5.66
CA ASN A 4 16.49 15.09 -5.23
C ASN A 4 17.62 15.33 -4.21
N ILE A 5 17.87 14.38 -3.30
CA ILE A 5 19.00 14.43 -2.37
C ILE A 5 20.34 14.42 -3.15
N GLU A 6 20.41 13.63 -4.22
CA GLU A 6 21.57 13.60 -5.13
C GLU A 6 21.76 14.93 -5.87
N LYS A 7 20.67 15.55 -6.35
CA LYS A 7 20.69 16.89 -6.97
C LYS A 7 21.15 17.99 -5.99
N LEU A 8 20.97 17.80 -4.70
CA LEU A 8 21.47 18.70 -3.64
C LEU A 8 22.95 18.46 -3.30
N GLY A 9 23.65 17.57 -4.02
CA GLY A 9 25.10 17.35 -3.88
C GLY A 9 25.50 16.28 -2.86
N VAL A 10 24.55 15.59 -2.22
CA VAL A 10 24.84 14.51 -1.27
C VAL A 10 25.17 13.22 -2.02
N LYS A 11 26.46 12.91 -2.16
CA LYS A 11 26.94 11.71 -2.88
C LYS A 11 27.18 10.49 -1.97
N ASP A 12 27.41 10.71 -0.68
CA ASP A 12 27.72 9.63 0.27
C ASP A 12 26.49 8.73 0.54
N PRO A 13 26.59 7.40 0.39
CA PRO A 13 25.46 6.49 0.52
C PRO A 13 24.90 6.42 1.95
N LYS A 14 25.75 6.53 2.99
CA LYS A 14 25.27 6.54 4.39
C LYS A 14 24.50 7.83 4.68
N ARG A 15 25.01 8.96 4.19
CA ARG A 15 24.33 10.25 4.34
C ARG A 15 23.01 10.29 3.57
N LYS A 16 22.95 9.73 2.36
CA LYS A 16 21.69 9.56 1.60
C LYS A 16 20.64 8.77 2.40
N ALA A 17 21.05 7.67 3.06
CA ALA A 17 20.15 6.87 3.88
C ALA A 17 19.62 7.64 5.10
N ILE A 18 20.49 8.36 5.83
CA ILE A 18 20.10 9.15 7.00
C ILE A 18 19.14 10.28 6.61
N GLU A 19 19.44 11.05 5.56
CA GLU A 19 18.58 12.15 5.13
C GLU A 19 17.22 11.65 4.63
N THR A 20 17.20 10.49 3.95
CA THR A 20 15.95 9.83 3.53
C THR A 20 15.14 9.37 4.74
N CYS A 21 15.78 8.79 5.76
CA CYS A 21 15.12 8.34 6.99
C CYS A 21 14.53 9.52 7.77
N LYS A 22 15.30 10.60 7.95
CA LYS A 22 14.84 11.81 8.63
C LYS A 22 13.63 12.44 7.93
N SER A 23 13.70 12.54 6.60
CA SER A 23 12.58 13.02 5.78
C SER A 23 11.35 12.11 5.90
N GLY A 24 11.58 10.80 5.91
CA GLY A 24 10.54 9.78 6.11
C GLY A 24 9.86 9.88 7.47
N LEU A 25 10.62 10.11 8.55
CA LEU A 25 10.09 10.24 9.91
C LEU A 25 9.20 11.47 10.05
N VAL A 26 9.63 12.61 9.50
CA VAL A 26 8.80 13.84 9.48
C VAL A 26 7.50 13.59 8.71
N CYS A 27 7.58 12.92 7.56
CA CYS A 27 6.41 12.53 6.77
C CYS A 27 5.47 11.60 7.56
N LEU A 28 6.02 10.60 8.25
CA LEU A 28 5.27 9.64 9.07
C LEU A 28 4.46 10.35 10.16
N VAL A 29 5.09 11.27 10.90
CA VAL A 29 4.42 12.02 11.97
C VAL A 29 3.30 12.91 11.41
N GLY A 30 3.58 13.65 10.33
CA GLY A 30 2.59 14.52 9.70
C GLY A 30 1.39 13.74 9.14
N MET A 31 1.64 12.65 8.42
CA MET A 31 0.57 11.79 7.88
C MET A 31 -0.20 11.08 8.99
N GLY A 32 0.49 10.63 10.05
CA GLY A 32 -0.14 10.01 11.20
C GLY A 32 -1.11 10.95 11.90
N LEU A 33 -0.71 12.20 12.14
CA LEU A 33 -1.58 13.22 12.73
C LEU A 33 -2.81 13.49 11.86
N ILE A 34 -2.63 13.66 10.55
CA ILE A 34 -3.74 13.91 9.62
C ILE A 34 -4.71 12.72 9.60
N TYR A 35 -4.21 11.49 9.47
CA TYR A 35 -5.07 10.31 9.40
C TYR A 35 -5.76 10.00 10.72
N ALA A 36 -5.11 10.22 11.87
CA ALA A 36 -5.76 10.13 13.17
C ALA A 36 -6.88 11.17 13.30
N SER A 37 -6.65 12.40 12.83
CA SER A 37 -7.67 13.46 12.84
C SER A 37 -8.86 13.13 11.94
N LEU A 38 -8.61 12.58 10.74
CA LEU A 38 -9.68 12.14 9.83
C LEU A 38 -10.45 10.94 10.39
N ALA A 39 -9.78 9.99 11.02
CA ALA A 39 -10.42 8.86 11.68
C ALA A 39 -11.31 9.31 12.84
N TYR A 40 -10.80 10.22 13.68
CA TYR A 40 -11.58 10.84 14.75
C TYR A 40 -12.82 11.57 14.20
N MET A 41 -12.62 12.42 13.18
CA MET A 41 -13.70 13.13 12.51
C MET A 41 -14.78 12.18 11.97
N GLY A 42 -14.38 11.09 11.30
CA GLY A 42 -15.31 10.08 10.78
C GLY A 42 -16.02 9.29 11.87
N ALA A 43 -15.37 9.05 13.02
CA ALA A 43 -16.01 8.39 14.16
C ALA A 43 -17.05 9.30 14.83
N THR A 44 -16.74 10.58 15.00
CA THR A 44 -17.65 11.56 15.64
C THR A 44 -18.75 12.06 14.70
N SER A 45 -18.59 11.92 13.39
CA SER A 45 -19.58 12.40 12.41
C SER A 45 -20.92 11.67 12.54
N LEU A 46 -20.94 10.41 13.00
CA LEU A 46 -22.15 9.60 13.18
C LEU A 46 -23.20 10.23 14.11
N GLY A 47 -22.79 11.13 15.02
CA GLY A 47 -23.71 11.86 15.91
C GLY A 47 -24.16 13.23 15.39
N SER A 48 -23.49 13.77 14.36
CA SER A 48 -23.65 15.18 13.93
C SER A 48 -24.13 15.34 12.49
N VAL A 49 -23.89 14.34 11.63
CA VAL A 49 -24.28 14.34 10.21
C VAL A 49 -24.85 12.97 9.82
N SER A 50 -25.74 12.97 8.84
CA SER A 50 -26.35 11.74 8.30
C SER A 50 -25.29 10.76 7.80
N ARG A 51 -25.61 9.46 7.83
CA ARG A 51 -24.76 8.44 7.21
C ARG A 51 -24.61 8.73 5.71
N ALA A 52 -23.39 8.57 5.21
CA ALA A 52 -23.08 8.69 3.80
C ALA A 52 -22.30 7.48 3.29
N ASP A 53 -22.34 7.29 1.97
CA ASP A 53 -21.81 6.11 1.30
C ASP A 53 -20.27 6.06 1.28
N ASN A 54 -19.59 7.21 1.41
CA ASN A 54 -18.12 7.27 1.41
C ASN A 54 -17.56 8.46 2.17
N GLY A 55 -16.25 8.39 2.43
CA GLY A 55 -15.49 9.41 3.16
C GLY A 55 -15.50 10.80 2.50
N GLY A 56 -15.57 10.88 1.16
CA GLY A 56 -15.62 12.18 0.47
C GLY A 56 -16.90 12.96 0.78
N ILE A 57 -18.04 12.27 0.80
CA ILE A 57 -19.33 12.85 1.17
C ILE A 57 -19.34 13.22 2.65
N ILE A 58 -18.84 12.33 3.53
CA ILE A 58 -18.72 12.61 4.97
C ILE A 58 -17.91 13.89 5.21
N MET A 59 -16.73 14.02 4.60
CA MET A 59 -15.90 15.21 4.76
C MET A 59 -16.62 16.48 4.28
N SER A 60 -17.34 16.42 3.16
CA SER A 60 -18.13 17.55 2.65
C SER A 60 -19.27 17.95 3.60
N MET A 61 -20.01 16.98 4.14
CA MET A 61 -21.09 17.24 5.11
C MET A 61 -20.55 17.78 6.43
N VAL A 62 -19.44 17.23 6.93
CA VAL A 62 -18.79 17.73 8.16
C VAL A 62 -18.32 19.16 7.95
N SER A 63 -17.69 19.47 6.80
CA SER A 63 -17.22 20.83 6.52
C SER A 63 -18.39 21.83 6.44
N GLU A 64 -19.53 21.43 5.87
CA GLU A 64 -20.75 22.24 5.89
C GLU A 64 -21.32 22.43 7.28
N HIS A 65 -21.36 21.37 8.09
CA HIS A 65 -21.93 21.42 9.42
C HIS A 65 -21.19 22.45 10.30
N TYR A 66 -19.86 22.51 10.21
CA TYR A 66 -19.05 23.41 11.04
C TYR A 66 -18.81 24.81 10.44
N PHE A 67 -18.66 24.91 9.11
CA PHE A 67 -18.22 26.14 8.45
C PHE A 67 -19.17 26.61 7.33
N GLY A 68 -20.33 25.95 7.18
CA GLY A 68 -21.31 26.24 6.15
C GLY A 68 -20.77 26.03 4.73
N PHE A 69 -21.36 26.74 3.77
CA PHE A 69 -20.97 26.64 2.36
C PHE A 69 -19.50 27.00 2.11
N ILE A 70 -18.96 27.99 2.83
CA ILE A 70 -17.56 28.41 2.71
C ILE A 70 -16.62 27.25 3.05
N GLY A 71 -16.95 26.48 4.10
CA GLY A 71 -16.22 25.27 4.47
C GLY A 71 -16.17 24.24 3.36
N LYS A 72 -17.31 23.95 2.72
CA LYS A 72 -17.37 23.01 1.60
C LYS A 72 -16.47 23.42 0.44
N VAL A 73 -16.51 24.70 0.06
CA VAL A 73 -15.68 25.24 -1.03
C VAL A 73 -14.20 25.17 -0.67
N LEU A 74 -13.84 25.55 0.55
CA LEU A 74 -12.47 25.47 1.06
C LEU A 74 -11.96 24.03 1.06
N LEU A 75 -12.77 23.08 1.54
CA LEU A 75 -12.45 21.66 1.51
C LEU A 75 -12.21 21.16 0.08
N ALA A 76 -13.09 21.52 -0.86
CA ALA A 76 -12.93 21.14 -2.26
C ALA A 76 -11.60 21.65 -2.84
N ALA A 77 -11.20 22.89 -2.54
CA ALA A 77 -9.92 23.44 -2.95
C ALA A 77 -8.73 22.69 -2.34
N ILE A 78 -8.76 22.43 -1.03
CA ILE A 78 -7.70 21.72 -0.31
C ILE A 78 -7.53 20.29 -0.86
N VAL A 79 -8.63 19.55 -0.99
CA VAL A 79 -8.62 18.17 -1.51
C VAL A 79 -8.14 18.16 -2.96
N THR A 80 -8.54 19.12 -3.79
CA THR A 80 -8.06 19.23 -5.17
C THR A 80 -6.53 19.37 -5.22
N VAL A 81 -5.95 20.29 -4.44
CA VAL A 81 -4.49 20.49 -4.40
C VAL A 81 -3.78 19.25 -3.82
N ALA A 82 -4.33 18.65 -2.76
CA ALA A 82 -3.75 17.47 -2.11
C ALA A 82 -3.76 16.23 -3.01
N CYS A 83 -4.85 15.99 -3.74
CA CYS A 83 -4.99 14.89 -4.68
C CYS A 83 -4.15 15.13 -5.95
N LEU A 84 -4.05 16.37 -6.42
CA LEU A 84 -3.24 16.73 -7.59
C LEU A 84 -1.76 16.36 -7.39
N LYS A 85 -1.15 16.74 -6.26
CA LYS A 85 0.26 16.38 -5.99
C LYS A 85 0.49 14.86 -5.94
N THR A 86 -0.49 14.11 -5.44
CA THR A 86 -0.40 12.65 -5.30
C THR A 86 -0.54 11.97 -6.66
N ALA A 87 -1.50 12.42 -7.47
CA ALA A 87 -1.67 11.96 -8.84
C ALA A 87 -0.41 12.22 -9.69
N ILE A 88 0.16 13.43 -9.63
CA ILE A 88 1.41 13.77 -10.33
C ILE A 88 2.55 12.85 -9.87
N GLY A 89 2.72 12.64 -8.56
CA GLY A 89 3.76 11.77 -8.02
C GLY A 89 3.64 10.32 -8.49
N LEU A 90 2.43 9.76 -8.51
CA LEU A 90 2.20 8.38 -8.97
C LEU A 90 2.40 8.24 -10.47
N ILE A 91 1.84 9.15 -11.28
CA ILE A 91 1.96 9.11 -12.74
C ILE A 91 3.44 9.18 -13.13
N THR A 92 4.19 10.15 -12.59
CA THR A 92 5.61 10.32 -12.90
C THR A 92 6.44 9.11 -12.45
N SER A 93 6.20 8.56 -11.25
CA SER A 93 6.91 7.37 -10.77
C SER A 93 6.61 6.12 -11.61
N CYS A 94 5.35 5.89 -11.94
CA CYS A 94 4.94 4.75 -12.79
C CYS A 94 5.51 4.89 -14.21
N SER A 95 5.47 6.09 -14.79
CA SER A 95 6.06 6.34 -16.12
C SER A 95 7.55 6.11 -16.14
N GLN A 96 8.27 6.57 -15.10
CA GLN A 96 9.69 6.30 -14.97
C GLN A 96 9.96 4.79 -14.85
N MET A 97 9.27 4.10 -13.93
CA MET A 97 9.42 2.66 -13.71
C MET A 97 9.17 1.85 -14.98
N PHE A 98 8.09 2.14 -15.72
CA PHE A 98 7.77 1.41 -16.96
C PHE A 98 8.76 1.73 -18.09
N SER A 99 9.24 2.98 -18.18
CA SER A 99 10.26 3.34 -19.17
C SER A 99 11.60 2.66 -18.90
N GLU A 100 11.98 2.46 -17.64
CA GLU A 100 13.19 1.74 -17.24
C GLU A 100 13.04 0.22 -17.41
N MET A 101 11.86 -0.33 -17.08
CA MET A 101 11.57 -1.77 -17.19
C MET A 101 11.40 -2.23 -18.65
N PHE A 102 10.86 -1.38 -19.53
CA PHE A 102 10.64 -1.67 -20.94
C PHE A 102 11.30 -0.64 -21.88
N PRO A 103 12.64 -0.57 -21.91
CA PRO A 103 13.37 0.51 -22.58
C PRO A 103 13.17 0.56 -24.11
N LYS A 104 12.66 -0.52 -24.72
CA LYS A 104 12.39 -0.60 -26.17
C LYS A 104 10.94 -0.26 -26.56
N SER A 105 10.07 0.07 -25.61
CA SER A 105 8.62 0.19 -25.86
C SER A 105 8.16 1.63 -26.10
N MET A 106 8.04 2.44 -25.05
CA MET A 106 7.54 3.80 -25.08
C MET A 106 8.44 4.72 -24.26
N SER A 107 8.52 6.00 -24.66
CA SER A 107 9.22 7.02 -23.88
C SER A 107 8.41 7.40 -22.64
N TYR A 108 9.11 7.94 -21.64
CA TYR A 108 8.52 8.46 -20.40
C TYR A 108 7.27 9.33 -20.64
N ASN A 109 7.33 10.29 -21.57
CA ASN A 109 6.21 11.20 -21.86
C ASN A 109 4.97 10.47 -22.39
N LYS A 110 5.16 9.42 -23.20
CA LYS A 110 4.05 8.60 -23.72
C LYS A 110 3.41 7.79 -22.60
N TYR A 111 4.20 7.22 -21.70
CA TYR A 111 3.69 6.56 -20.50
C TYR A 111 2.93 7.52 -19.59
N ALA A 112 3.43 8.75 -19.42
CA ALA A 112 2.77 9.75 -18.57
C ALA A 112 1.40 10.13 -19.13
N PHE A 113 1.31 10.34 -20.44
CA PHE A 113 0.04 10.57 -21.11
C PHE A 113 -0.92 9.38 -20.97
N LEU A 114 -0.42 8.16 -21.19
CA LEU A 114 -1.21 6.93 -21.08
C LEU A 114 -1.80 6.75 -19.67
N PHE A 115 -0.98 6.84 -18.62
CA PHE A 115 -1.46 6.69 -17.25
C PHE A 115 -2.41 7.82 -16.84
N THR A 116 -2.20 9.04 -17.33
CA THR A 116 -3.12 10.16 -17.13
C THR A 116 -4.47 9.88 -17.79
N ALA A 117 -4.48 9.45 -19.05
CA ALA A 117 -5.71 9.14 -19.78
C ALA A 117 -6.50 7.99 -19.13
N ILE A 118 -5.81 6.91 -18.73
CA ILE A 118 -6.43 5.79 -18.01
C ILE A 118 -7.02 6.26 -16.68
N SER A 119 -6.25 7.03 -15.90
CA SER A 119 -6.72 7.56 -14.61
C SER A 119 -7.92 8.49 -14.78
N PHE A 120 -7.93 9.31 -15.83
CA PHE A 120 -9.06 10.17 -16.16
C PHE A 120 -10.32 9.36 -16.48
N ILE A 121 -10.22 8.30 -17.29
CA ILE A 121 -11.35 7.42 -17.58
C ILE A 121 -11.90 6.79 -16.29
N ILE A 122 -11.02 6.22 -15.46
CA ILE A 122 -11.42 5.56 -14.21
C ILE A 122 -12.05 6.55 -13.22
N ALA A 123 -11.54 7.79 -13.14
CA ALA A 123 -12.05 8.82 -12.23
C ALA A 123 -13.54 9.16 -12.49
N ASN A 124 -14.04 8.93 -13.71
CA ASN A 124 -15.44 9.17 -14.06
C ASN A 124 -16.40 8.07 -13.56
N PHE A 125 -15.93 6.94 -13.02
CA PHE A 125 -16.78 5.84 -12.54
C PHE A 125 -17.38 6.07 -11.14
N GLY A 126 -16.97 7.12 -10.45
CA GLY A 126 -17.43 7.45 -9.11
C GLY A 126 -16.67 6.71 -7.99
N LEU A 127 -16.49 7.40 -6.86
CA LEU A 127 -15.61 6.96 -5.77
C LEU A 127 -15.97 5.57 -5.21
N ASN A 128 -17.25 5.27 -5.02
CA ASN A 128 -17.71 3.98 -4.47
C ASN A 128 -17.28 2.80 -5.35
N LYS A 129 -17.43 2.94 -6.69
CA LYS A 129 -17.06 1.89 -7.64
C LYS A 129 -15.55 1.73 -7.74
N ILE A 130 -14.82 2.85 -7.73
CA ILE A 130 -13.35 2.83 -7.70
C ILE A 130 -12.86 2.08 -6.46
N ILE A 131 -13.38 2.42 -5.27
CA ILE A 131 -13.01 1.73 -4.01
C ILE A 131 -13.38 0.24 -4.09
N GLN A 132 -14.60 -0.10 -4.50
CA GLN A 132 -15.05 -1.49 -4.60
C GLN A 132 -14.15 -2.35 -5.50
N LEU A 133 -13.67 -1.80 -6.61
CA LEU A 133 -12.79 -2.51 -7.54
C LEU A 133 -11.33 -2.54 -7.07
N SER A 134 -10.85 -1.46 -6.45
CA SER A 134 -9.47 -1.34 -5.98
C SER A 134 -9.22 -2.08 -4.67
N LEU A 135 -10.21 -2.27 -3.80
CA LEU A 135 -10.05 -2.95 -2.50
C LEU A 135 -9.50 -4.38 -2.62
N PRO A 136 -10.01 -5.28 -3.48
CA PRO A 136 -9.42 -6.61 -3.66
C PRO A 136 -7.94 -6.55 -4.03
N VAL A 137 -7.62 -5.75 -5.06
CA VAL A 137 -6.24 -5.61 -5.56
C VAL A 137 -5.34 -5.03 -4.48
N LEU A 138 -5.83 -4.02 -3.73
CA LEU A 138 -5.11 -3.43 -2.61
C LEU A 138 -4.84 -4.49 -1.53
N MET A 139 -5.88 -5.23 -1.11
CA MET A 139 -5.80 -6.26 -0.07
C MET A 139 -4.83 -7.40 -0.41
N PHE A 140 -4.64 -7.67 -1.70
CA PHE A 140 -3.62 -8.61 -2.17
C PHE A 140 -2.21 -8.02 -2.19
N LEU A 141 -2.05 -6.77 -2.65
CA LEU A 141 -0.74 -6.17 -2.88
C LEU A 141 -0.12 -5.55 -1.63
N TYR A 142 -0.91 -5.04 -0.67
CA TYR A 142 -0.37 -4.35 0.50
C TYR A 142 0.52 -5.26 1.37
N PRO A 143 0.20 -6.54 1.66
CA PRO A 143 1.07 -7.41 2.45
C PRO A 143 2.40 -7.64 1.75
N LEU A 144 2.34 -7.90 0.44
CA LEU A 144 3.50 -8.19 -0.39
C LEU A 144 4.44 -6.98 -0.44
N ALA A 145 3.89 -5.79 -0.63
CA ALA A 145 4.67 -4.56 -0.63
C ALA A 145 5.34 -4.32 0.73
N ILE A 146 4.61 -4.46 1.85
CA ILE A 146 5.17 -4.26 3.19
C ILE A 146 6.28 -5.27 3.47
N VAL A 147 6.06 -6.55 3.19
CA VAL A 147 7.06 -7.61 3.39
C VAL A 147 8.29 -7.36 2.54
N LEU A 148 8.15 -6.98 1.26
CA LEU A 148 9.28 -6.66 0.40
C LEU A 148 10.08 -5.46 0.90
N ILE A 149 9.40 -4.42 1.42
CA ILE A 149 10.06 -3.26 2.02
C ILE A 149 10.86 -3.71 3.25
N ILE A 150 10.27 -4.48 4.17
CA ILE A 150 10.94 -4.99 5.37
C ILE A 150 12.15 -5.84 5.00
N LEU A 151 12.00 -6.80 4.08
CA LEU A 151 13.10 -7.65 3.63
C LEU A 151 14.21 -6.82 2.96
N SER A 152 13.86 -5.81 2.18
CA SER A 152 14.84 -4.91 1.55
C SER A 152 15.59 -4.07 2.57
N LEU A 153 14.96 -3.66 3.67
CA LEU A 153 15.63 -2.99 4.78
C LEU A 153 16.52 -3.95 5.59
N LEU A 154 16.12 -5.22 5.71
CA LEU A 154 16.92 -6.27 6.35
C LEU A 154 18.02 -6.83 5.45
N ALA A 155 18.02 -6.53 4.14
CA ALA A 155 18.97 -7.03 3.16
C ALA A 155 20.46 -6.93 3.58
N PRO A 156 20.93 -5.88 4.28
CA PRO A 156 22.31 -5.80 4.77
C PRO A 156 22.63 -6.84 5.86
N ILE A 157 21.63 -7.32 6.58
CA ILE A 157 21.77 -8.31 7.67
C ILE A 157 21.63 -9.73 7.11
N ILE A 158 20.69 -9.94 6.19
CA ILE A 158 20.37 -11.25 5.62
C ILE A 158 21.09 -11.53 4.29
N ASN A 159 22.04 -10.69 3.88
CA ASN A 159 22.82 -10.81 2.64
C ASN A 159 22.01 -11.09 1.36
N LYS A 160 20.76 -10.59 1.29
CA LYS A 160 19.81 -10.84 0.18
C LYS A 160 19.58 -12.33 -0.12
N GLU A 161 19.59 -13.17 0.90
CA GLU A 161 19.46 -14.61 0.74
C GLU A 161 18.14 -15.02 0.08
N ARG A 162 18.26 -15.75 -1.04
CA ARG A 162 17.11 -16.09 -1.90
C ARG A 162 16.07 -16.94 -1.17
N HIS A 163 16.51 -17.79 -0.24
CA HIS A 163 15.64 -18.67 0.53
C HIS A 163 14.73 -17.88 1.48
N ILE A 164 15.24 -16.83 2.13
CA ILE A 164 14.48 -15.95 3.01
C ILE A 164 13.43 -15.19 2.21
N TYR A 165 13.81 -14.60 1.08
CA TYR A 165 12.87 -13.88 0.21
C TYR A 165 11.77 -14.80 -0.32
N ARG A 166 12.14 -15.98 -0.85
CA ARG A 166 11.18 -16.89 -1.49
C ARG A 166 10.17 -17.45 -0.49
N SER A 167 10.62 -17.92 0.67
CA SER A 167 9.75 -18.52 1.69
C SER A 167 8.80 -17.49 2.28
N THR A 168 9.31 -16.32 2.69
CA THR A 168 8.51 -15.22 3.25
C THR A 168 7.43 -14.75 2.26
N ILE A 169 7.81 -14.49 1.00
CA ILE A 169 6.87 -14.01 -0.01
C ILE A 169 5.85 -15.08 -0.38
N LEU A 170 6.26 -16.35 -0.52
CA LEU A 170 5.33 -17.42 -0.88
C LEU A 170 4.23 -17.60 0.17
N LEU A 171 4.58 -17.63 1.47
CA LEU A 171 3.57 -17.72 2.52
C LEU A 171 2.72 -16.45 2.61
N THR A 172 3.30 -15.27 2.36
CA THR A 172 2.55 -14.01 2.31
C THR A 172 1.55 -14.01 1.15
N ILE A 173 1.91 -14.52 -0.04
CA ILE A 173 0.99 -14.63 -1.20
C ILE A 173 -0.20 -15.52 -0.86
N ILE A 174 0.03 -16.66 -0.19
CA ILE A 174 -1.05 -17.57 0.22
C ILE A 174 -2.02 -16.82 1.15
N ALA A 175 -1.49 -16.11 2.16
CA ALA A 175 -2.29 -15.35 3.09
C ALA A 175 -3.07 -14.20 2.41
N ALA A 176 -2.38 -13.42 1.58
CA ALA A 176 -2.95 -12.31 0.82
C ALA A 176 -4.03 -12.76 -0.17
N THR A 177 -3.99 -14.01 -0.64
CA THR A 177 -5.06 -14.58 -1.48
C THR A 177 -6.37 -14.74 -0.70
N PHE A 178 -6.30 -15.11 0.58
CA PHE A 178 -7.50 -15.15 1.43
C PHE A 178 -8.08 -13.75 1.66
N ASP A 179 -7.21 -12.76 1.91
CA ASP A 179 -7.61 -11.35 2.06
C ASP A 179 -8.22 -10.80 0.76
N PHE A 180 -7.66 -11.17 -0.41
CA PHE A 180 -8.22 -10.84 -1.72
C PHE A 180 -9.64 -11.41 -1.88
N CYS A 181 -9.83 -12.69 -1.56
CA CYS A 181 -11.15 -13.34 -1.62
C CYS A 181 -12.14 -12.66 -0.66
N ASN A 182 -11.70 -12.28 0.54
CA ASN A 182 -12.51 -11.54 1.50
C ASN A 182 -12.71 -10.05 1.14
N ALA A 183 -12.02 -9.51 0.14
CA ALA A 183 -12.24 -8.14 -0.32
C ALA A 183 -13.11 -8.08 -1.59
N LEU A 184 -13.43 -9.24 -2.20
CA LEU A 184 -14.28 -9.31 -3.39
C LEU A 184 -15.69 -8.73 -3.15
N PRO A 185 -16.32 -8.18 -4.20
CA PRO A 185 -17.70 -7.70 -4.12
C PRO A 185 -18.66 -8.85 -3.77
N ALA A 186 -19.78 -8.51 -3.11
CA ALA A 186 -20.78 -9.46 -2.61
C ALA A 186 -21.24 -10.47 -3.66
N THR A 187 -21.40 -10.03 -4.91
CA THR A 187 -21.80 -10.86 -6.05
C THR A 187 -20.87 -12.04 -6.32
N LEU A 188 -19.57 -11.90 -6.02
CA LEU A 188 -18.58 -12.96 -6.18
C LEU A 188 -18.36 -13.73 -4.87
N LYS A 189 -18.45 -13.04 -3.72
CA LYS A 189 -18.32 -13.65 -2.39
C LYS A 189 -19.36 -14.71 -2.09
N ASP A 190 -20.57 -14.60 -2.65
CA ASP A 190 -21.66 -15.54 -2.38
C ASP A 190 -21.48 -16.93 -2.97
N SER A 191 -20.44 -17.16 -3.79
CA SER A 191 -20.05 -18.49 -4.23
C SER A 191 -19.69 -19.40 -3.04
N ARG A 192 -20.27 -20.60 -3.01
CA ARG A 192 -20.03 -21.63 -1.98
C ARG A 192 -18.54 -21.93 -1.78
N ILE A 193 -17.76 -21.84 -2.85
CA ILE A 193 -16.30 -22.08 -2.85
C ILE A 193 -15.58 -20.95 -2.10
N ILE A 194 -15.95 -19.70 -2.36
CA ILE A 194 -15.31 -18.53 -1.74
C ILE A 194 -15.67 -18.44 -0.26
N LYS A 195 -16.92 -18.74 0.12
CA LYS A 195 -17.31 -18.83 1.54
C LYS A 195 -16.52 -19.87 2.31
N GLY A 196 -16.33 -21.07 1.76
CA GLY A 196 -15.53 -22.11 2.42
C GLY A 196 -14.06 -21.71 2.63
N ILE A 197 -13.48 -20.99 1.67
CA ILE A 197 -12.13 -20.44 1.75
C ILE A 197 -12.02 -19.36 2.84
N ILE A 198 -13.01 -18.45 2.90
CA ILE A 198 -13.08 -17.37 3.90
C ILE A 198 -13.29 -17.94 5.31
N ASP A 199 -14.20 -18.90 5.49
CA ASP A 199 -14.48 -19.54 6.78
C ASP A 199 -13.26 -20.29 7.33
N PHE A 200 -12.48 -20.93 6.46
CA PHE A 200 -11.20 -21.52 6.83
C PHE A 200 -10.22 -20.44 7.30
N ALA A 201 -10.10 -19.35 6.55
CA ALA A 201 -9.23 -18.24 6.92
C ALA A 201 -9.61 -17.62 8.29
N HIS A 202 -10.90 -17.38 8.56
CA HIS A 202 -11.35 -16.87 9.86
C HIS A 202 -10.99 -17.79 11.03
N LYS A 203 -10.97 -19.11 10.82
CA LYS A 203 -10.65 -20.07 11.88
C LYS A 203 -9.16 -20.23 12.14
N PHE A 204 -8.33 -20.12 11.09
CA PHE A 204 -6.92 -20.47 11.16
C PHE A 204 -5.95 -19.27 11.07
N LEU A 205 -6.39 -18.09 10.63
CA LEU A 205 -5.57 -16.89 10.50
C LEU A 205 -5.95 -15.86 11.59
N PRO A 206 -5.14 -15.73 12.65
CA PRO A 206 -5.37 -14.71 13.67
C PRO A 206 -5.26 -13.31 13.07
N GLY A 207 -6.22 -12.44 13.38
CA GLY A 207 -6.26 -11.07 12.86
C GLY A 207 -6.84 -10.96 11.44
N PHE A 208 -7.36 -12.03 10.85
CA PHE A 208 -8.01 -12.01 9.54
C PHE A 208 -9.22 -11.07 9.48
N ASP A 209 -10.01 -10.99 10.56
CA ASP A 209 -11.16 -10.06 10.66
C ASP A 209 -10.78 -8.59 10.44
N ASN A 210 -9.57 -8.23 10.85
CA ASN A 210 -9.04 -6.87 10.78
C ASN A 210 -8.16 -6.63 9.55
N GLY A 211 -8.03 -7.62 8.65
CA GLY A 211 -7.12 -7.55 7.52
C GLY A 211 -5.64 -7.66 7.90
N PHE A 212 -5.30 -8.41 8.95
CA PHE A 212 -3.91 -8.67 9.36
C PHE A 212 -3.52 -10.15 9.24
N GLY A 213 -4.30 -10.96 8.52
CA GLY A 213 -4.10 -12.40 8.42
C GLY A 213 -2.73 -12.80 7.84
N TRP A 214 -2.07 -11.92 7.09
CA TRP A 214 -0.75 -12.16 6.49
C TRP A 214 0.43 -12.07 7.46
N ILE A 215 0.30 -11.41 8.61
CA ILE A 215 1.44 -11.13 9.50
C ILE A 215 2.09 -12.43 9.99
N ILE A 216 1.28 -13.38 10.49
CA ILE A 216 1.77 -14.64 11.02
C ILE A 216 2.38 -15.51 9.91
N PRO A 217 1.71 -15.75 8.76
CA PRO A 217 2.32 -16.44 7.62
C PRO A 217 3.63 -15.82 7.15
N ALA A 218 3.72 -14.49 7.10
CA ALA A 218 4.95 -13.80 6.72
C ALA A 218 6.07 -14.06 7.74
N LEU A 219 5.80 -13.95 9.04
CA LEU A 219 6.77 -14.24 10.10
C LEU A 219 7.24 -15.70 10.07
N VAL A 220 6.32 -16.65 9.90
CA VAL A 220 6.65 -18.07 9.78
C VAL A 220 7.54 -18.31 8.55
N GLY A 221 7.21 -17.69 7.42
CA GLY A 221 8.00 -17.79 6.19
C GLY A 221 9.41 -17.25 6.38
N PHE A 222 9.54 -16.12 7.07
CA PHE A 222 10.83 -15.54 7.41
C PHE A 222 11.69 -16.47 8.28
N ILE A 223 11.10 -17.06 9.33
CA ILE A 223 11.79 -18.00 10.22
C ILE A 223 12.24 -19.25 9.45
N ILE A 224 11.35 -19.84 8.63
CA ILE A 224 11.68 -21.00 7.79
C ILE A 224 12.84 -20.65 6.84
N GLY A 225 12.79 -19.48 6.22
CA GLY A 225 13.84 -18.98 5.35
C GLY A 225 15.20 -18.91 6.04
N ILE A 226 15.24 -18.41 7.28
CA ILE A 226 16.48 -18.35 8.09
C ILE A 226 16.99 -19.75 8.42
N ILE A 227 16.10 -20.67 8.80
CA ILE A 227 16.48 -22.05 9.14
C ILE A 227 17.11 -22.73 7.93
N ILE A 228 16.48 -22.64 6.75
CA ILE A 228 16.99 -23.22 5.51
C ILE A 228 18.37 -22.63 5.17
N TRP A 229 18.50 -21.31 5.25
CA TRP A 229 19.76 -20.62 5.00
C TRP A 229 20.88 -21.11 5.94
N ARG A 230 20.61 -21.22 7.25
CA ARG A 230 21.61 -21.71 8.22
C ARG A 230 22.01 -23.16 7.97
N ILE A 231 21.08 -24.03 7.61
CA ILE A 231 21.38 -25.44 7.33
C ILE A 231 22.30 -25.57 6.11
N GLN A 232 22.03 -24.81 5.04
CA GLN A 232 22.84 -24.82 3.83
C GLN A 232 24.25 -24.23 4.06
N ALA A 233 24.35 -23.11 4.79
CA ALA A 233 25.63 -22.52 5.14
C ALA A 233 26.54 -23.49 5.95
N ASN A 234 25.94 -24.32 6.80
CA ASN A 234 26.67 -25.33 7.57
C ASN A 234 27.09 -26.55 6.71
N ALA A 235 26.29 -26.92 5.70
CA ALA A 235 26.61 -28.00 4.77
C ALA A 235 27.77 -27.65 3.83
N ASP A 236 27.87 -26.39 3.40
CA ASP A 236 28.98 -25.91 2.56
C ASP A 236 30.30 -25.83 3.36
N SER A 237 30.22 -25.59 4.67
CA SER A 237 31.38 -25.53 5.56
C SER A 237 32.00 -26.91 5.89
N TYR A 238 31.25 -28.00 5.64
CA TYR A 238 31.69 -29.38 5.91
C TYR A 238 32.29 -30.08 4.67
N ASN A 239 32.20 -29.45 3.49
CA ASN A 239 32.73 -29.95 2.22
C ASN A 239 34.03 -29.24 1.79
N ILE A 240 34.72 -28.58 2.72
CA ILE A 240 36.04 -27.94 2.56
C ILE A 240 37.01 -28.62 3.53
#